data_AF-A0A4Q3VHB6-F1
#
_entry.id   AF-A0A4Q3VHB6-F1
#
_cell.length_a   1.000
_cell.length_b   1.000
_cell.length_c   1.000
_cell.angle_alpha   90.00
_cell.angle_beta   90.00
_cell.angle_gamma   90.00
#
_symmetry.space_group_name_H-M   'P 1'
#
loop_
_entity.id
_entity.type
_entity.pdbx_description
1 polymer ?
#
loop_
_entity_poly.entity_id
_entity_poly.type
_entity_poly.pdbx_seq_one_letter_code
_entity_poly.pdbx_strand_id
1 'polypeptide(L)'
;METAHLELCKELKLYEAVPLLLDKINSGTYRTSDTSHMVSIYNKLGGAREDLLTLFKKLIPYENYLYRELVRILIEPCPAQVLPGLQKVLKDAAQTDENKIGAATFLASAGEITGLNYLIDYLKVHKKPPTEIQSDNQIWNVDTKKALKKLGGVIYMVPDTSCHCEPFYRSPDRYILEILEKLAYKSEEDLLLVCEFYQRNAKKYHNAFPDTAKDLIWYCENAIENFRKNATYTPDIKEIKDILKNLG
;
A
#
# COMPACT_ATOMS: atom_id res chain seq x y z
N MET A 1 21.79 -10.72 -25.93
CA MET A 1 23.07 -9.98 -25.97
C MET A 1 22.88 -8.54 -25.50
N GLU A 2 21.83 -7.82 -25.95
CA GLU A 2 21.53 -6.45 -25.46
C GLU A 2 21.17 -6.39 -23.95
N THR A 3 20.47 -7.37 -23.39
CA THR A 3 20.13 -7.42 -21.95
C THR A 3 21.35 -7.42 -21.03
N ALA A 4 22.44 -8.08 -21.42
CA ALA A 4 23.70 -8.06 -20.66
C ALA A 4 24.37 -6.68 -20.68
N HIS A 5 24.26 -5.94 -21.79
CA HIS A 5 24.78 -4.58 -21.89
C HIS A 5 23.96 -3.59 -21.06
N LEU A 6 22.64 -3.75 -21.02
CA LEU A 6 21.75 -2.94 -20.19
C LEU A 6 22.03 -3.15 -18.69
N GLU A 7 22.24 -4.39 -18.26
CA GLU A 7 22.63 -4.67 -16.87
C GLU A 7 24.01 -4.10 -16.53
N LEU A 8 24.97 -4.16 -17.45
CA LEU A 8 26.26 -3.49 -17.27
C LEU A 8 26.10 -1.98 -17.07
N CYS A 9 25.22 -1.31 -17.82
CA CYS A 9 24.92 0.10 -17.59
C CYS A 9 24.40 0.38 -16.17
N LYS A 10 23.53 -0.51 -15.66
CA LYS A 10 22.99 -0.42 -14.31
C LYS A 10 24.07 -0.58 -13.23
N GLU A 11 24.89 -1.62 -13.35
CA GLU A 11 25.93 -1.95 -12.36
C GLU A 11 27.08 -0.93 -12.38
N LEU A 12 27.44 -0.42 -13.55
CA LEU A 12 28.48 0.60 -13.71
C LEU A 12 27.96 2.04 -13.50
N LYS A 13 26.66 2.22 -13.23
CA LYS A 13 26.01 3.53 -13.04
C LYS A 13 26.29 4.50 -14.20
N LEU A 14 26.10 4.02 -15.43
CA LEU A 14 26.28 4.84 -16.64
C LEU A 14 25.06 5.75 -16.84
N TYR A 15 25.02 6.87 -16.14
CA TYR A 15 23.93 7.85 -16.16
C TYR A 15 23.68 8.43 -17.57
N GLU A 16 24.70 8.46 -18.42
CA GLU A 16 24.62 8.91 -19.81
C GLU A 16 23.73 8.00 -20.67
N ALA A 17 23.44 6.78 -20.22
CA ALA A 17 22.55 5.86 -20.92
C ALA A 17 21.06 6.24 -20.77
N VAL A 18 20.69 7.08 -19.81
CA VAL A 18 19.29 7.45 -19.52
C VAL A 18 18.52 7.94 -20.75
N PRO A 19 18.98 8.95 -21.53
CA PRO A 19 18.26 9.39 -22.73
C PRO A 19 18.11 8.29 -23.78
N LEU A 20 19.15 7.48 -23.98
CA LEU A 20 19.13 6.36 -24.95
C LEU A 20 18.13 5.27 -24.53
N LEU A 21 18.02 5.00 -23.24
CA LEU A 21 17.03 4.08 -22.68
C LEU A 21 15.61 4.62 -22.93
N LEU A 22 15.38 5.91 -22.69
CA LEU A 22 14.07 6.52 -22.90
C LEU A 22 13.65 6.46 -24.37
N ASP A 23 14.57 6.76 -25.31
CA ASP A 23 14.32 6.66 -26.74
C ASP A 23 13.93 5.23 -27.14
N LYS A 24 14.66 4.23 -26.63
CA LYS A 24 14.35 2.82 -26.87
C LYS A 24 13.03 2.37 -26.24
N ILE A 25 12.70 2.85 -25.05
CA ILE A 25 11.42 2.57 -24.40
C ILE A 25 10.27 3.15 -25.25
N ASN A 26 10.44 4.37 -25.74
CA ASN A 26 9.41 5.08 -26.50
C ASN A 26 9.21 4.57 -27.93
N SER A 27 10.25 3.96 -28.53
CA SER A 27 10.15 3.38 -29.87
C SER A 27 9.14 2.22 -29.96
N GLY A 28 8.89 1.53 -28.83
CA GLY A 28 7.92 0.43 -28.76
C GLY A 28 8.29 -0.79 -29.61
N THR A 29 9.55 -0.90 -30.04
CA THR A 29 10.03 -1.96 -30.94
C THR A 29 10.32 -3.29 -30.23
N TYR A 30 10.22 -3.33 -28.91
CA TYR A 30 10.67 -4.44 -28.09
C TYR A 30 9.49 -5.21 -27.47
N ARG A 31 9.75 -6.45 -27.05
CA ARG A 31 8.77 -7.25 -26.31
C ARG A 31 8.47 -6.59 -24.96
N THR A 32 7.29 -6.87 -24.42
CA THR A 32 6.85 -6.34 -23.12
C THR A 32 7.83 -6.65 -21.98
N SER A 33 8.41 -7.86 -21.96
CA SER A 33 9.42 -8.27 -20.96
C SER A 33 10.67 -7.41 -21.03
N ASP A 34 11.16 -7.14 -22.24
CA ASP A 34 12.38 -6.36 -22.46
C ASP A 34 12.12 -4.89 -22.10
N THR A 35 10.91 -4.39 -22.39
CA THR A 35 10.48 -3.04 -22.03
C THR A 35 10.40 -2.85 -20.52
N SER A 36 9.85 -3.82 -19.79
CA SER A 36 9.83 -3.83 -18.32
C SER A 36 11.25 -3.77 -17.75
N HIS A 37 12.17 -4.58 -18.30
CA HIS A 37 13.57 -4.56 -17.88
C HIS A 37 14.24 -3.19 -18.12
N MET A 38 14.01 -2.59 -19.29
CA MET A 38 14.53 -1.26 -19.61
C MET A 38 13.95 -0.17 -18.70
N VAL A 39 12.66 -0.21 -18.38
CA VAL A 39 12.02 0.71 -17.42
C VAL A 39 12.65 0.60 -16.03
N SER A 40 12.91 -0.63 -15.57
CA SER A 40 13.57 -0.86 -14.28
C SER A 40 14.97 -0.23 -14.22
N ILE A 41 15.75 -0.38 -15.29
CA ILE A 41 17.11 0.18 -15.38
C ILE A 41 17.05 1.70 -15.49
N TYR A 42 16.15 2.25 -16.33
CA TYR A 42 15.94 3.69 -16.47
C TYR A 42 15.67 4.36 -15.12
N ASN A 43 14.77 3.79 -14.31
CA ASN A 43 14.45 4.32 -12.98
C ASN A 43 15.64 4.21 -12.01
N LYS A 44 16.41 3.11 -12.05
CA LYS A 44 17.61 2.92 -11.21
C LYS A 44 18.75 3.87 -11.54
N LEU A 45 18.86 4.28 -12.80
CA LEU A 45 19.83 5.28 -13.26
C LEU A 45 19.34 6.73 -13.03
N GLY A 46 18.21 6.93 -12.34
CA GLY A 46 17.72 8.26 -11.99
C GLY A 46 17.04 9.00 -13.15
N GLY A 47 16.51 8.28 -14.13
CA GLY A 47 15.65 8.86 -15.16
C GLY A 47 14.39 9.51 -14.55
N ALA A 48 13.91 10.59 -15.17
CA ALA A 48 12.71 11.29 -14.74
C ALA A 48 11.48 10.39 -14.94
N ARG A 49 10.81 10.03 -13.83
CA ARG A 49 9.71 9.05 -13.86
C ARG A 49 8.57 9.51 -14.76
N GLU A 50 8.32 10.82 -14.81
CA GLU A 50 7.29 11.50 -15.60
C GLU A 50 7.41 11.19 -17.10
N ASP A 51 8.62 10.98 -17.61
CA ASP A 51 8.87 10.68 -19.03
C ASP A 51 8.21 9.35 -19.45
N LEU A 52 7.98 8.44 -18.50
CA LEU A 52 7.33 7.15 -18.73
C LEU A 52 5.81 7.26 -18.90
N LEU A 53 5.20 8.44 -18.70
CA LEU A 53 3.78 8.68 -18.95
C LEU A 53 3.38 8.37 -20.39
N THR A 54 4.26 8.65 -21.35
CA THR A 54 4.01 8.38 -22.77
C THR A 54 3.82 6.89 -23.03
N LEU A 55 4.65 6.05 -22.40
CA LEU A 55 4.49 4.61 -22.45
C LEU A 55 3.21 4.17 -21.73
N PHE A 56 2.98 4.66 -20.51
CA PHE A 56 1.81 4.30 -19.70
C PHE A 56 0.49 4.51 -20.44
N LYS A 57 0.32 5.65 -21.12
CA LYS A 57 -0.90 5.98 -21.90
C LYS A 57 -1.17 5.05 -23.08
N LYS A 58 -0.15 4.34 -23.58
CA LYS A 58 -0.28 3.39 -24.70
C LYS A 58 -0.70 1.99 -24.25
N LEU A 59 -0.60 1.68 -22.95
CA LEU A 59 -0.85 0.34 -22.45
C LEU A 59 -2.33 0.11 -22.15
N ILE A 60 -2.78 -1.12 -22.40
CA ILE A 60 -4.08 -1.61 -21.94
C ILE A 60 -3.96 -1.93 -20.43
N PRO A 61 -4.86 -1.42 -19.57
CA PRO A 61 -4.79 -1.66 -18.13
C PRO A 61 -4.84 -3.14 -17.75
N TYR A 62 -3.94 -3.54 -16.85
CA TYR A 62 -3.88 -4.82 -16.11
C TYR A 62 -3.84 -6.16 -16.89
N GLU A 63 -4.04 -6.17 -18.21
CA GLU A 63 -3.63 -7.30 -19.07
C GLU A 63 -2.10 -7.39 -19.20
N ASN A 64 -1.40 -6.31 -18.83
CA ASN A 64 0.03 -6.15 -19.01
C ASN A 64 0.75 -5.96 -17.66
N TYR A 65 1.72 -6.83 -17.34
CA TYR A 65 2.59 -6.70 -16.17
C TYR A 65 3.28 -5.32 -16.11
N LEU A 66 3.73 -4.80 -17.26
CA LEU A 66 4.34 -3.49 -17.41
C LEU A 66 3.41 -2.37 -16.96
N TYR A 67 2.09 -2.52 -17.13
CA TYR A 67 1.13 -1.53 -16.64
C TYR A 67 1.19 -1.42 -15.12
N ARG A 68 1.20 -2.57 -14.41
CA ARG A 68 1.30 -2.59 -12.93
C ARG A 68 2.62 -1.99 -12.44
N GLU A 69 3.72 -2.30 -13.13
CA GLU A 69 5.03 -1.71 -12.83
C GLU A 69 5.03 -0.19 -13.02
N LEU A 70 4.49 0.29 -14.13
CA LEU A 70 4.38 1.73 -14.40
C LEU A 70 3.45 2.44 -13.41
N VAL A 71 2.35 1.82 -12.98
CA VAL A 71 1.51 2.37 -11.90
C VAL A 71 2.36 2.60 -10.65
N ARG A 72 3.18 1.62 -10.22
CA ARG A 72 4.05 1.76 -9.04
C ARG A 72 5.03 2.93 -9.17
N ILE A 73 5.55 3.17 -10.37
CA ILE A 73 6.54 4.21 -10.64
C ILE A 73 5.88 5.59 -10.74
N LEU A 74 4.70 5.67 -11.36
CA LEU A 74 4.07 6.93 -11.77
C LEU A 74 3.01 7.46 -10.80
N ILE A 75 2.49 6.64 -9.88
CA ILE A 75 1.35 7.06 -9.03
C ILE A 75 1.67 8.24 -8.11
N GLU A 76 2.91 8.34 -7.63
CA GLU A 76 3.38 9.44 -6.79
C GLU A 76 3.69 10.72 -7.61
N PRO A 77 4.53 10.68 -8.67
CA PRO A 77 4.82 11.90 -9.44
C PRO A 77 3.68 12.35 -10.37
N CYS A 78 2.77 11.45 -10.76
CA CYS A 78 1.73 11.71 -11.75
C CYS A 78 0.35 11.12 -11.36
N PRO A 79 -0.18 11.41 -10.15
CA PRO A 79 -1.42 10.81 -9.67
C PRO A 79 -2.62 11.14 -10.57
N ALA A 80 -2.71 12.37 -11.08
CA ALA A 80 -3.83 12.81 -11.92
C ALA A 80 -3.97 12.00 -13.22
N GLN A 81 -2.87 11.41 -13.70
CA GLN A 81 -2.84 10.61 -14.92
C GLN A 81 -3.05 9.13 -14.64
N VAL A 82 -2.59 8.64 -13.48
CA VAL A 82 -2.64 7.21 -13.12
C VAL A 82 -3.97 6.83 -12.47
N LEU A 83 -4.46 7.62 -11.51
CA LEU A 83 -5.64 7.30 -10.70
C LEU A 83 -6.92 7.07 -11.54
N PRO A 84 -7.23 7.85 -12.59
CA PRO A 84 -8.43 7.59 -13.40
C PRO A 84 -8.43 6.21 -14.07
N GLY A 85 -7.25 5.72 -14.49
CA GLY A 85 -7.10 4.39 -15.06
C GLY A 85 -7.40 3.29 -14.04
N LEU A 86 -6.90 3.45 -12.81
CA LEU A 86 -7.19 2.53 -11.70
C LEU A 86 -8.67 2.52 -11.32
N GLN A 87 -9.32 3.70 -11.27
CA GLN A 87 -10.75 3.80 -11.00
C GLN A 87 -11.60 3.13 -12.09
N LYS A 88 -11.16 3.21 -13.35
CA LYS A 88 -11.82 2.51 -14.47
C LYS A 88 -11.72 1.00 -14.28
N VAL A 89 -10.55 0.47 -13.95
CA VAL A 89 -10.34 -0.97 -13.69
C VAL A 89 -11.25 -1.45 -12.55
N LEU A 90 -11.36 -0.67 -11.48
CA LEU A 90 -12.18 -1.02 -10.33
C LEU A 90 -13.68 -1.16 -10.66
N LYS A 91 -14.17 -0.34 -11.60
CA LYS A 91 -15.58 -0.29 -12.02
C LYS A 91 -15.90 -1.23 -13.18
N ASP A 92 -14.88 -1.76 -13.85
CA ASP A 92 -15.06 -2.59 -15.03
C ASP A 92 -15.49 -4.02 -14.65
N ALA A 93 -16.66 -4.43 -15.13
CA ALA A 93 -17.20 -5.76 -14.87
C ALA A 93 -16.38 -6.88 -15.52
N ALA A 94 -15.66 -6.59 -16.62
CA ALA A 94 -14.83 -7.57 -17.32
C ALA A 94 -13.50 -7.89 -16.61
N GLN A 95 -13.11 -7.06 -15.62
CA GLN A 95 -11.86 -7.25 -14.88
C GLN A 95 -11.99 -8.33 -13.79
N THR A 96 -10.93 -9.12 -13.63
CA THR A 96 -10.81 -10.14 -12.58
C THR A 96 -10.72 -9.51 -11.19
N ASP A 97 -11.06 -10.28 -10.16
CA ASP A 97 -10.93 -9.83 -8.77
C ASP A 97 -9.47 -9.51 -8.42
N GLU A 98 -8.50 -10.27 -8.93
CA GLU A 98 -7.07 -10.00 -8.72
C GLU A 98 -6.69 -8.60 -9.25
N ASN A 99 -7.14 -8.25 -10.46
CA ASN A 99 -6.88 -6.95 -11.06
C ASN A 99 -7.56 -5.81 -10.27
N LYS A 100 -8.81 -6.04 -9.82
CA LYS A 100 -9.55 -5.07 -9.02
C LYS A 100 -8.93 -4.87 -7.65
N ILE A 101 -8.49 -5.94 -6.99
CA ILE A 101 -7.75 -5.86 -5.72
C ILE A 101 -6.46 -5.08 -5.94
N GLY A 102 -5.68 -5.39 -6.98
CA GLY A 102 -4.46 -4.65 -7.29
C GLY A 102 -4.71 -3.16 -7.52
N ALA A 103 -5.76 -2.80 -8.27
CA ALA A 103 -6.15 -1.41 -8.49
C ALA A 103 -6.63 -0.72 -7.20
N ALA A 104 -7.43 -1.42 -6.39
CA ALA A 104 -7.93 -0.93 -5.11
C ALA A 104 -6.80 -0.67 -4.12
N THR A 105 -5.80 -1.54 -4.08
CA THR A 105 -4.58 -1.37 -3.26
C THR A 105 -3.83 -0.11 -3.65
N PHE A 106 -3.56 0.12 -4.94
CA PHE A 106 -2.90 1.35 -5.38
C PHE A 106 -3.71 2.61 -5.11
N LEU A 107 -5.02 2.57 -5.33
CA LEU A 107 -5.93 3.67 -4.99
C LEU A 107 -5.86 3.99 -3.49
N ALA A 108 -6.00 2.98 -2.62
CA ALA A 108 -5.93 3.18 -1.18
C ALA A 108 -4.58 3.74 -0.72
N SER A 109 -3.48 3.20 -1.28
CA SER A 109 -2.12 3.70 -1.01
C SER A 109 -1.89 5.14 -1.46
N ALA A 110 -2.61 5.60 -2.49
CA ALA A 110 -2.60 6.99 -2.93
C ALA A 110 -3.59 7.89 -2.15
N GLY A 111 -4.26 7.37 -1.13
CA GLY A 111 -5.22 8.11 -0.30
C GLY A 111 -6.66 8.12 -0.83
N GLU A 112 -6.95 7.39 -1.91
CA GLU A 112 -8.29 7.30 -2.48
C GLU A 112 -9.17 6.30 -1.70
N ILE A 113 -10.17 6.83 -0.98
CA ILE A 113 -11.10 6.03 -0.16
C ILE A 113 -11.87 4.97 -0.96
N THR A 114 -12.04 5.18 -2.27
CA THR A 114 -12.72 4.22 -3.15
C THR A 114 -11.98 2.88 -3.22
N GLY A 115 -10.64 2.91 -3.19
CA GLY A 115 -9.80 1.72 -3.12
C GLY A 115 -10.02 0.96 -1.81
N LEU A 116 -9.90 1.65 -0.66
CA LEU A 116 -10.13 1.01 0.64
C LEU A 116 -11.55 0.45 0.75
N ASN A 117 -12.56 1.18 0.23
CA ASN A 117 -13.94 0.71 0.25
C ASN A 117 -14.10 -0.65 -0.42
N TYR A 118 -13.48 -0.83 -1.59
CA TYR A 118 -13.51 -2.09 -2.31
C TYR A 118 -12.85 -3.23 -1.52
N LEU A 119 -11.66 -2.97 -0.96
CA LEU A 119 -10.91 -3.97 -0.17
C LEU A 119 -11.72 -4.44 1.05
N ILE A 120 -12.38 -3.52 1.75
CA ILE A 120 -13.23 -3.86 2.91
C ILE A 120 -14.53 -4.55 2.49
N ASP A 121 -15.14 -4.19 1.36
CA ASP A 121 -16.31 -4.91 0.86
C ASP A 121 -15.95 -6.34 0.43
N TYR A 122 -14.81 -6.52 -0.23
CA TYR A 122 -14.27 -7.84 -0.55
C TYR A 122 -14.09 -8.67 0.71
N LEU A 123 -13.41 -8.13 1.73
CA LEU A 123 -13.26 -8.76 3.04
C LEU A 123 -14.61 -9.15 3.64
N LYS A 124 -15.59 -8.23 3.60
CA LYS A 124 -16.92 -8.44 4.15
C LYS A 124 -17.67 -9.59 3.47
N VAL A 125 -17.58 -9.71 2.15
CA VAL A 125 -18.26 -10.73 1.36
C VAL A 125 -17.56 -12.09 1.50
N HIS A 126 -16.24 -12.12 1.32
CA HIS A 126 -15.48 -13.36 1.21
C HIS A 126 -14.98 -13.90 2.55
N LYS A 127 -15.05 -13.10 3.63
CA LYS A 127 -14.46 -13.42 4.95
C LYS A 127 -13.00 -13.82 4.85
N LYS A 128 -12.28 -13.20 3.90
CA LYS A 128 -10.86 -13.42 3.63
C LYS A 128 -10.22 -12.10 3.26
N PRO A 129 -8.99 -11.82 3.71
CA PRO A 129 -8.30 -10.60 3.35
C PRO A 129 -8.02 -10.59 1.84
N PRO A 130 -8.16 -9.43 1.18
CA PRO A 130 -7.91 -9.30 -0.26
C PRO A 130 -6.42 -9.37 -0.59
N THR A 131 -5.55 -9.02 0.37
CA THR A 131 -4.09 -9.10 0.26
C THR A 131 -3.53 -9.76 1.50
N GLU A 132 -2.30 -10.25 1.42
CA GLU A 132 -1.59 -10.74 2.61
C GLU A 132 -1.37 -9.61 3.63
N ILE A 133 -1.44 -10.00 4.90
CA ILE A 133 -1.13 -9.14 6.05
C ILE A 133 0.39 -8.89 6.07
N GLN A 134 0.82 -7.74 6.57
CA GLN A 134 2.22 -7.29 6.59
C GLN A 134 2.81 -7.00 5.21
N SER A 135 1.95 -6.74 4.21
CA SER A 135 2.42 -6.31 2.90
C SER A 135 2.94 -4.86 2.96
N ASP A 136 3.91 -4.53 2.11
CA ASP A 136 4.43 -3.15 1.96
C ASP A 136 3.39 -2.15 1.41
N ASN A 137 2.16 -2.60 1.13
CA ASN A 137 1.11 -1.76 0.57
C ASN A 137 0.48 -0.88 1.66
N GLN A 138 0.81 0.41 1.64
CA GLN A 138 0.32 1.41 2.59
C GLN A 138 -1.15 1.82 2.36
N ILE A 139 -2.09 0.86 2.38
CA ILE A 139 -3.53 1.08 2.13
C ILE A 139 -4.22 1.98 3.18
N TRP A 140 -3.48 2.38 4.22
CA TRP A 140 -3.90 3.26 5.32
C TRP A 140 -3.61 4.75 5.05
N ASN A 141 -3.09 5.13 3.88
CA ASN A 141 -2.86 6.55 3.53
C ASN A 141 -4.17 7.35 3.32
N VAL A 142 -5.33 6.71 3.35
CA VAL A 142 -6.65 7.36 3.28
C VAL A 142 -6.98 8.19 4.52
N ASP A 143 -7.99 9.06 4.41
CA ASP A 143 -8.56 9.77 5.57
C ASP A 143 -9.07 8.79 6.64
N THR A 144 -8.61 8.98 7.88
CA THR A 144 -8.85 8.06 9.00
C THR A 144 -10.32 8.02 9.41
N LYS A 145 -11.01 9.17 9.44
CA LYS A 145 -12.45 9.23 9.80
C LYS A 145 -13.29 8.42 8.80
N LYS A 146 -13.01 8.58 7.51
CA LYS A 146 -13.66 7.80 6.44
C LYS A 146 -13.31 6.31 6.53
N ALA A 147 -12.04 5.97 6.77
CA ALA A 147 -11.60 4.58 6.91
C ALA A 147 -12.30 3.88 8.09
N LEU A 148 -12.33 4.50 9.27
CA LEU A 148 -13.00 3.97 10.46
C LEU A 148 -14.51 3.80 10.24
N LYS A 149 -15.17 4.72 9.53
CA LYS A 149 -16.58 4.56 9.15
C LYS A 149 -16.79 3.28 8.33
N LYS A 150 -15.89 2.98 7.39
CA LYS A 150 -15.98 1.76 6.57
C LYS A 150 -15.65 0.50 7.38
N LEU A 151 -14.59 0.53 8.17
CA LEU A 151 -14.15 -0.57 9.04
C LEU A 151 -15.20 -0.93 10.11
N GLY A 152 -16.02 0.03 10.55
CA GLY A 152 -17.13 -0.23 11.46
C GLY A 152 -18.15 -1.27 10.95
N GLY A 153 -18.19 -1.51 9.64
CA GLY A 153 -19.03 -2.56 9.02
C GLY A 153 -18.45 -3.98 9.11
N VAL A 154 -17.18 -4.13 9.48
CA VAL A 154 -16.46 -5.42 9.53
C VAL A 154 -15.73 -5.66 10.85
N ILE A 155 -15.59 -4.66 11.72
CA ILE A 155 -14.87 -4.76 13.01
C ILE A 155 -15.40 -5.86 13.94
N TYR A 156 -16.65 -6.28 13.77
CA TYR A 156 -17.23 -7.42 14.50
C TYR A 156 -16.47 -8.74 14.26
N MET A 157 -15.71 -8.85 13.16
CA MET A 157 -14.87 -10.01 12.85
C MET A 157 -13.68 -10.14 13.78
N VAL A 158 -13.26 -9.06 14.46
CA VAL A 158 -12.13 -9.11 15.40
C VAL A 158 -12.47 -9.88 16.69
N PRO A 159 -13.56 -9.56 17.42
CA PRO A 159 -13.95 -10.35 18.58
C PRO A 159 -14.59 -11.70 18.22
N ASP A 160 -15.03 -11.91 16.98
CA ASP A 160 -15.58 -13.20 16.55
C ASP A 160 -14.45 -14.21 16.29
N THR A 161 -14.21 -15.12 17.24
CA THR A 161 -13.14 -16.13 17.13
C THR A 161 -13.32 -17.09 15.96
N SER A 162 -14.53 -17.22 15.42
CA SER A 162 -14.76 -18.03 14.20
C SER A 162 -14.18 -17.40 12.93
N CYS A 163 -13.90 -16.08 12.97
CA CYS A 163 -13.22 -15.38 11.89
C CYS A 163 -11.70 -15.55 11.95
N HIS A 164 -11.14 -16.11 13.03
CA HIS A 164 -9.73 -16.43 13.09
C HIS A 164 -9.44 -17.65 12.21
N CYS A 165 -8.51 -17.54 11.26
CA CYS A 165 -8.17 -18.66 10.40
C CYS A 165 -6.66 -18.89 10.31
N GLU A 166 -6.31 -20.18 10.25
CA GLU A 166 -4.98 -20.62 9.83
C GLU A 166 -4.92 -20.72 8.30
N PRO A 167 -3.87 -20.21 7.66
CA PRO A 167 -2.69 -19.59 8.26
C PRO A 167 -2.93 -18.12 8.68
N PHE A 168 -2.25 -17.67 9.74
CA PHE A 168 -2.33 -16.31 10.31
C PHE A 168 -2.42 -15.17 9.28
N TYR A 169 -1.59 -15.20 8.23
CA TYR A 169 -1.51 -14.15 7.20
C TYR A 169 -2.76 -14.05 6.30
N ARG A 170 -3.73 -14.97 6.46
CA ARG A 170 -5.03 -14.96 5.79
C ARG A 170 -6.18 -14.61 6.72
N SER A 171 -5.91 -14.17 7.95
CA SER A 171 -6.94 -13.98 8.97
C SER A 171 -7.63 -12.61 8.86
N PRO A 172 -8.95 -12.55 8.61
CA PRO A 172 -9.73 -11.30 8.51
C PRO A 172 -9.57 -10.32 9.68
N ASP A 173 -9.61 -10.83 10.92
CA ASP A 173 -9.40 -10.07 12.15
C ASP A 173 -8.03 -9.37 12.14
N ARG A 174 -6.98 -10.09 11.77
CA ARG A 174 -5.60 -9.60 11.75
C ARG A 174 -5.39 -8.55 10.66
N TYR A 175 -6.02 -8.72 9.50
CA TYR A 175 -6.02 -7.71 8.44
C TYR A 175 -6.69 -6.41 8.89
N ILE A 176 -7.84 -6.49 9.60
CA ILE A 176 -8.52 -5.30 10.15
C ILE A 176 -7.63 -4.61 11.19
N LEU A 177 -7.01 -5.39 12.09
CA LEU A 177 -6.13 -4.87 13.13
C LEU A 177 -4.90 -4.17 12.57
N GLU A 178 -4.28 -4.73 11.53
CA GLU A 178 -3.15 -4.08 10.85
C GLU A 178 -3.56 -2.72 10.29
N ILE A 179 -4.70 -2.62 9.60
CA ILE A 179 -5.17 -1.34 9.07
C ILE A 179 -5.39 -0.33 10.20
N LEU A 180 -6.04 -0.74 11.30
CA LEU A 180 -6.30 0.15 12.44
C LEU A 180 -5.02 0.62 13.12
N GLU A 181 -4.05 -0.28 13.31
CA GLU A 181 -2.74 0.03 13.87
C GLU A 181 -1.99 1.04 12.99
N LYS A 182 -1.97 0.82 11.67
CA LYS A 182 -1.29 1.72 10.74
C LYS A 182 -1.98 3.07 10.59
N LEU A 183 -3.31 3.11 10.69
CA LEU A 183 -4.05 4.38 10.78
C LEU A 183 -3.65 5.16 12.03
N ALA A 184 -3.53 4.50 13.18
CA ALA A 184 -3.14 5.15 14.44
C ALA A 184 -1.74 5.77 14.39
N TYR A 185 -0.82 5.22 13.59
CA TYR A 185 0.55 5.75 13.46
C TYR A 185 0.69 7.03 12.64
N LYS A 186 -0.35 7.44 11.92
CA LYS A 186 -0.25 8.61 11.04
C LYS A 186 -0.05 9.92 11.80
N SER A 187 -0.74 10.07 12.93
CA SER A 187 -0.68 11.25 13.79
C SER A 187 -1.31 10.98 15.16
N GLU A 188 -1.10 11.86 16.13
CA GLU A 188 -1.76 11.78 17.44
C GLU A 188 -3.30 11.95 17.32
N GLU A 189 -3.79 12.81 16.41
CA GLU A 189 -5.23 12.92 16.13
C GLU A 189 -5.79 11.58 15.63
N ASP A 190 -5.07 10.92 14.71
CA ASP A 190 -5.49 9.63 14.17
C ASP A 190 -5.49 8.52 15.24
N LEU A 191 -4.50 8.52 16.14
CA LEU A 191 -4.48 7.62 17.30
C LEU A 191 -5.74 7.78 18.15
N LEU A 192 -6.10 9.01 18.52
CA LEU A 192 -7.28 9.28 19.33
C LEU A 192 -8.57 8.78 18.66
N LEU A 193 -8.71 9.00 17.35
CA LEU A 193 -9.86 8.49 16.57
C LEU A 193 -9.94 6.97 16.57
N VAL A 194 -8.80 6.29 16.43
CA VAL A 194 -8.73 4.83 16.47
C VAL A 194 -9.05 4.30 17.88
N CYS A 195 -8.56 4.94 18.94
CA CYS A 195 -8.86 4.58 20.32
C CYS A 195 -10.37 4.70 20.63
N GLU A 196 -10.99 5.82 20.25
CA GLU A 196 -12.44 6.01 20.39
C GLU A 196 -13.23 4.95 19.61
N PHE A 197 -12.75 4.60 18.42
CA PHE A 197 -13.36 3.55 17.60
C PHE A 197 -13.30 2.19 18.29
N TYR A 198 -12.16 1.79 18.86
CA TYR A 198 -12.03 0.56 19.63
C TYR A 198 -12.98 0.54 20.83
N GLN A 199 -12.96 1.58 21.66
CA GLN A 199 -13.79 1.67 22.87
C GLN A 199 -15.29 1.61 22.56
N ARG A 200 -15.73 2.30 21.49
CA ARG A 200 -17.12 2.29 21.04
C ARG A 200 -17.55 0.90 20.58
N ASN A 201 -16.70 0.21 19.82
CA ASN A 201 -17.03 -1.13 19.31
C ASN A 201 -16.94 -2.20 20.40
N ALA A 202 -16.01 -2.09 21.36
CA ALA A 202 -15.97 -2.96 22.54
C ALA A 202 -17.30 -2.92 23.30
N LYS A 203 -17.83 -1.72 23.59
CA LYS A 203 -19.15 -1.53 24.22
C LYS A 203 -20.28 -2.10 23.37
N LYS A 204 -20.28 -1.80 22.07
CA LYS A 204 -21.32 -2.25 21.13
C LYS A 204 -21.43 -3.77 21.06
N TYR A 205 -20.29 -4.46 21.06
CA TYR A 205 -20.20 -5.91 20.84
C TYR A 205 -20.11 -6.73 22.12
N HIS A 206 -20.05 -6.09 23.30
CA HIS A 206 -19.94 -6.76 24.60
C HIS A 206 -20.96 -7.87 24.81
N ASN A 207 -22.24 -7.66 24.46
CA ASN A 207 -23.27 -8.68 24.66
C ASN A 207 -23.18 -9.83 23.64
N ALA A 208 -22.70 -9.57 22.43
CA ALA A 208 -22.59 -10.58 21.37
C ALA A 208 -21.34 -11.44 21.53
N PHE A 209 -20.25 -10.86 22.04
CA PHE A 209 -18.97 -11.52 22.27
C PHE A 209 -18.41 -11.17 23.66
N PRO A 210 -19.00 -11.67 24.76
CA PRO A 210 -18.64 -11.24 26.12
C PRO A 210 -17.17 -11.46 26.48
N ASP A 211 -16.59 -12.55 25.99
CA ASP A 211 -15.23 -12.95 26.36
C ASP A 211 -14.14 -12.21 25.58
N THR A 212 -14.42 -11.80 24.34
CA THR A 212 -13.42 -11.29 23.39
C THR A 212 -13.66 -9.83 22.97
N ALA A 213 -14.85 -9.27 23.18
CA ALA A 213 -15.09 -7.85 22.89
C ALA A 213 -14.19 -6.92 23.71
N LYS A 214 -13.75 -7.35 24.89
CA LYS A 214 -12.77 -6.64 25.72
C LYS A 214 -11.37 -6.58 25.11
N ASP A 215 -11.03 -7.51 24.20
CA ASP A 215 -9.72 -7.53 23.54
C ASP A 215 -9.54 -6.32 22.62
N LEU A 216 -10.64 -5.71 22.16
CA LEU A 216 -10.60 -4.41 21.46
C LEU A 216 -9.98 -3.30 22.33
N ILE A 217 -10.14 -3.35 23.66
CA ILE A 217 -9.47 -2.42 24.58
C ILE A 217 -7.98 -2.73 24.66
N TRP A 218 -7.60 -4.01 24.69
CA TRP A 218 -6.19 -4.41 24.64
C TRP A 218 -5.52 -3.94 23.34
N TYR A 219 -6.18 -4.06 22.19
CA TYR A 219 -5.66 -3.54 20.91
C TYR A 219 -5.53 -2.00 20.91
N CYS A 220 -6.43 -1.29 21.59
CA CYS A 220 -6.32 0.14 21.81
C CYS A 220 -5.07 0.50 22.63
N GLU A 221 -4.82 -0.20 23.73
CA GLU A 221 -3.62 0.00 24.56
C GLU A 221 -2.34 -0.30 23.77
N ASN A 222 -2.33 -1.37 22.98
CA ASN A 222 -1.20 -1.72 22.13
C ASN A 222 -0.92 -0.64 21.06
N ALA A 223 -1.96 -0.06 20.45
CA ALA A 223 -1.80 1.04 19.50
C ALA A 223 -1.18 2.28 20.16
N ILE A 224 -1.58 2.61 21.40
CA ILE A 224 -0.98 3.71 22.18
C ILE A 224 0.49 3.43 22.46
N GLU A 225 0.82 2.24 22.95
CA GLU A 225 2.20 1.86 23.30
C GLU A 225 3.11 1.87 22.08
N ASN A 226 2.64 1.34 20.95
CA ASN A 226 3.46 1.36 19.76
C ASN A 226 3.58 2.76 19.16
N PHE A 227 2.56 3.61 19.24
CA PHE A 227 2.66 5.01 18.83
C PHE A 227 3.73 5.72 19.64
N ARG A 228 3.76 5.50 20.97
CA ARG A 228 4.79 6.04 21.87
C ARG A 228 6.19 5.60 21.47
N LYS A 229 6.40 4.29 21.23
CA LYS A 229 7.70 3.74 20.81
C LYS A 229 8.21 4.38 19.53
N ASN A 230 7.32 4.61 18.57
CA ASN A 230 7.67 5.23 17.29
C ASN A 230 7.86 6.75 17.39
N ALA A 231 7.18 7.41 18.34
CA ALA A 231 7.32 8.84 18.61
C ALA A 231 8.62 9.17 19.37
N THR A 232 9.16 8.22 20.16
CA THR A 232 10.51 8.35 20.72
C THR A 232 11.56 8.23 19.61
N TYR A 233 12.02 9.39 19.13
CA TYR A 233 13.20 9.52 18.26
C TYR A 233 14.36 8.69 18.83
N THR A 234 14.76 7.66 18.09
CA THR A 234 16.02 6.95 18.32
C THR A 234 16.96 7.40 17.21
N PRO A 235 17.91 8.32 17.48
CA PRO A 235 18.84 8.79 16.46
C PRO A 235 19.60 7.61 15.86
N ASP A 236 19.79 7.62 14.54
CA ASP A 236 20.57 6.58 13.90
C ASP A 236 22.06 6.68 14.30
N ILE A 237 22.85 5.63 14.04
CA ILE A 237 24.27 5.59 14.42
C ILE A 237 25.07 6.76 13.81
N LYS A 238 24.66 7.27 12.66
CA LYS A 238 25.33 8.38 11.98
C LYS A 238 25.00 9.71 12.66
N GLU A 239 23.73 9.93 13.02
CA GLU A 239 23.29 11.08 13.81
C GLU A 239 23.93 11.08 15.20
N ILE A 240 24.01 9.92 15.87
CA ILE A 240 24.74 9.78 17.15
C ILE A 240 26.21 10.18 16.98
N LYS A 241 26.87 9.74 15.90
CA LYS A 241 28.27 10.09 15.61
C LYS A 241 28.45 11.59 15.35
N ASP A 242 27.51 12.23 14.67
CA ASP A 242 27.58 13.66 14.38
C ASP A 242 27.28 14.51 15.62
N ILE A 243 26.36 14.06 16.49
CA ILE A 243 26.12 14.68 17.81
C ILE A 243 27.38 14.59 18.69
N LEU A 244 28.01 13.41 18.76
CA LEU A 244 29.24 13.22 19.54
C LEU A 244 30.42 14.04 19.01
N LYS A 245 30.53 14.23 17.70
CA LYS A 245 31.54 15.09 17.07
C LYS A 245 31.35 16.57 17.36
N ASN A 246 30.09 17.02 17.54
CA ASN A 246 29.76 18.42 17.81
C ASN A 246 29.78 18.76 19.32
N LEU A 247 29.95 17.76 20.19
CA LEU A 247 30.06 17.92 21.65
C LEU A 247 31.51 17.88 22.16
N GLY A 248 32.49 17.65 21.28
CA GLY A 248 33.94 17.72 21.56
C GLY A 248 34.61 18.77 20.70
#